data_AF-A0A7Y3SX08-F1
#
_entry.id   AF-A0A7Y3SX08-F1
#
_cell.length_a   1.000
_cell.length_b   1.000
_cell.length_c   1.000
_cell.angle_alpha   90.00
_cell.angle_beta   90.00
_cell.angle_gamma   90.00
#
_symmetry.space_group_name_H-M   'P 1'
#
loop_
_entity.id
_entity.type
_entity.pdbx_description
1 polymer ?
#
loop_
_entity_poly.entity_id
_entity_poly.type
_entity_poly.pdbx_seq_one_letter_code
_entity_poly.pdbx_strand_id
1 'polypeptide(L)'
;MRKKVINSFLAALIIAGASSISAFATTDNGSVVIGTKSFDLAYANDTKNSTEITNAIVEGGEIYVKDFSGSWIDNKTGLTVNERIVPGEDGSQVSTLVVESVTAINDTKKVGDVYKLPTTITATLSDGTTKELSVTWDKVASTTVAGNYIFKGTLTMVDGVINSSNVIVSATLNITNSNVISDTDITSKFTDDNFKRYVYSLIGKSYWDDPILYSDVKNIKKIDLCSDLFDSNESSLNGIEYFTELTYLDCTKKSIKTLDLSKNTALTMLRCSYSNLTTLDLSKNIKLTDLDCSYTKLKTLDLSKNTALSWLDCSQNQLTTLDLSKNIKLSLLNCYDNKLKALDLSKNIKLYWLACNMNNIKTLDLRKNTALTMLDCAGNELTSLIATKNIDSSNYSIQYINSTHTTAIYNFVITIIK
;
A
#
# COMPACT_ATOMS: atom_id res chain seq x y z
N MET A 1 -66.39 15.44 5.62
CA MET A 1 -65.65 16.65 6.03
C MET A 1 -65.78 16.85 7.52
N ARG A 2 -64.62 17.01 8.17
CA ARG A 2 -64.33 17.52 9.52
C ARG A 2 -65.51 18.08 10.36
N LYS A 3 -65.68 17.52 11.56
CA LYS A 3 -65.86 18.31 12.79
C LYS A 3 -64.87 17.81 13.86
N LYS A 4 -63.68 18.40 13.84
CA LYS A 4 -62.92 18.80 15.04
C LYS A 4 -63.68 20.03 15.58
N VAL A 5 -63.88 20.37 16.84
CA VAL A 5 -63.29 20.13 18.19
C VAL A 5 -64.20 20.94 19.14
N ILE A 6 -63.90 20.98 20.44
CA ILE A 6 -63.92 22.18 21.31
C ILE A 6 -64.77 21.93 22.59
N ASN A 7 -64.03 21.86 23.70
CA ASN A 7 -64.39 22.07 25.10
C ASN A 7 -65.03 20.93 25.90
N SER A 8 -64.36 20.71 27.05
CA SER A 8 -64.82 20.28 28.38
C SER A 8 -66.24 19.69 28.47
N PHE A 9 -66.33 18.51 29.09
CA PHE A 9 -67.46 17.58 29.08
C PHE A 9 -67.50 16.77 27.81
N LEU A 10 -66.85 15.61 27.78
CA LEU A 10 -67.39 14.43 27.10
C LEU A 10 -66.63 13.13 27.38
N ALA A 11 -66.02 12.98 28.57
CA ALA A 11 -65.74 11.64 29.13
C ALA A 11 -67.06 10.84 29.32
N ALA A 12 -68.22 11.52 29.27
CA ALA A 12 -69.57 10.95 29.39
C ALA A 12 -70.28 10.57 28.07
N LEU A 13 -69.73 10.81 26.85
CA LEU A 13 -70.33 10.25 25.61
C LEU A 13 -69.47 9.20 24.91
N ILE A 14 -68.23 8.99 25.35
CA ILE A 14 -67.42 7.93 24.77
C ILE A 14 -67.81 6.58 25.40
N ILE A 15 -68.30 6.56 26.65
CA ILE A 15 -68.89 5.40 27.34
C ILE A 15 -70.44 5.42 27.24
N ALA A 16 -71.03 5.41 26.04
CA ALA A 16 -72.44 5.05 25.88
C ALA A 16 -72.81 4.93 24.39
N GLY A 17 -72.31 3.87 23.75
CA GLY A 17 -73.04 3.25 22.64
C GLY A 17 -74.31 2.51 23.08
N ALA A 18 -74.96 2.89 24.20
CA ALA A 18 -76.23 2.33 24.63
C ALA A 18 -77.09 3.38 25.35
N SER A 19 -78.32 3.48 24.88
CA SER A 19 -79.41 4.30 25.36
C SER A 19 -79.92 3.83 26.73
N SER A 20 -79.31 4.29 27.84
CA SER A 20 -79.99 4.67 29.09
C SER A 20 -79.00 4.90 30.23
N ILE A 21 -79.09 6.10 30.84
CA ILE A 21 -78.44 6.47 32.10
C ILE A 21 -79.24 5.88 33.26
N SER A 22 -78.69 4.86 33.91
CA SER A 22 -78.93 4.59 35.34
C SER A 22 -77.94 3.54 35.84
N ALA A 23 -76.69 3.96 36.09
CA ALA A 23 -75.78 3.44 37.12
C ALA A 23 -74.30 3.76 36.82
N PHE A 24 -73.88 5.03 36.67
CA PHE A 24 -72.43 5.34 36.59
C PHE A 24 -72.07 6.74 37.17
N ALA A 25 -72.71 7.15 38.26
CA ALA A 25 -72.43 8.43 38.91
C ALA A 25 -71.88 8.33 40.34
N THR A 26 -71.49 7.14 40.83
CA THR A 26 -71.02 6.97 42.23
C THR A 26 -70.01 5.84 42.42
N THR A 27 -69.04 5.65 41.53
CA THR A 27 -68.03 4.59 41.70
C THR A 27 -66.61 5.13 41.66
N ASP A 28 -65.93 5.02 42.82
CA ASP A 28 -64.51 5.37 42.99
C ASP A 28 -63.56 4.26 42.49
N ASN A 29 -64.08 3.13 42.00
CA ASN A 29 -63.28 1.95 41.65
C ASN A 29 -63.54 1.48 40.20
N GLY A 30 -62.47 1.43 39.40
CA GLY A 30 -62.45 0.93 38.02
C GLY A 30 -61.20 1.42 37.27
N SER A 31 -60.92 0.85 36.10
CA SER A 31 -59.76 1.22 35.25
C SER A 31 -60.22 1.56 33.84
N VAL A 32 -59.59 2.55 33.20
CA VAL A 32 -59.74 2.86 31.78
C VAL A 32 -58.37 2.87 31.11
N VAL A 33 -58.27 2.19 29.98
CA VAL A 33 -57.07 2.19 29.14
C VAL A 33 -57.36 2.97 27.86
N ILE A 34 -56.47 3.88 27.51
CA ILE A 34 -56.53 4.71 26.30
C ILE A 34 -55.20 4.55 25.57
N GLY A 35 -55.22 3.80 24.46
CA GLY A 35 -53.99 3.41 23.77
C GLY A 35 -53.12 2.55 24.68
N THR A 36 -51.97 3.05 25.11
CA THR A 36 -51.04 2.35 26.02
C THR A 36 -51.08 2.88 27.46
N LYS A 37 -51.90 3.90 27.75
CA LYS A 37 -51.99 4.54 29.06
C LYS A 37 -53.17 3.96 29.84
N SER A 38 -52.93 3.58 31.09
CA SER A 38 -53.94 3.12 32.03
C SER A 38 -54.20 4.19 33.08
N PHE A 39 -55.47 4.44 33.39
CA PHE A 39 -55.91 5.40 34.38
C PHE A 39 -56.94 4.77 35.30
N ASP A 40 -56.89 5.15 36.58
CA ASP A 40 -58.03 4.92 37.47
C ASP A 40 -59.25 5.67 36.93
N LEU A 41 -60.41 5.03 36.98
CA LEU A 41 -61.66 5.59 36.45
C LEU A 41 -62.05 6.88 37.18
N ALA A 42 -61.80 6.95 38.49
CA ALA A 42 -61.99 8.18 39.27
C ALA A 42 -61.05 9.30 38.81
N TYR A 43 -59.79 8.98 38.49
CA TYR A 43 -58.81 9.95 37.97
C TYR A 43 -59.22 10.46 36.58
N ALA A 44 -59.66 9.56 35.69
CA ALA A 44 -60.10 9.92 34.34
C ALA A 44 -61.40 10.74 34.32
N ASN A 45 -62.26 10.57 35.34
CA ASN A 45 -63.50 11.31 35.49
C ASN A 45 -63.34 12.64 36.25
N ASP A 46 -62.19 12.91 36.88
CA ASP A 46 -61.93 14.22 37.49
C ASP A 46 -61.67 15.28 36.41
N THR A 47 -62.51 16.30 36.40
CA THR A 47 -62.39 17.47 35.51
C THR A 47 -61.01 18.13 35.53
N LYS A 48 -60.27 18.04 36.65
CA LYS A 48 -58.90 18.57 36.77
C LYS A 48 -57.90 17.87 35.84
N ASN A 49 -58.13 16.60 35.53
CA ASN A 49 -57.24 15.76 34.71
C ASN A 49 -57.66 15.72 33.23
N SER A 50 -58.71 16.47 32.86
CA SER A 50 -59.31 16.46 31.52
C SER A 50 -58.32 16.73 30.39
N THR A 51 -57.30 17.56 30.61
CA THR A 51 -56.24 17.82 29.61
C THR A 51 -55.41 16.57 29.31
N GLU A 52 -55.01 15.83 30.33
CA GLU A 52 -54.20 14.61 30.19
C GLU A 52 -54.99 13.50 29.49
N ILE A 53 -56.24 13.31 29.90
CA ILE A 53 -57.15 12.35 29.29
C ILE A 53 -57.44 12.73 27.83
N THR A 54 -57.66 14.01 27.56
CA THR A 54 -57.86 14.50 26.18
C THR A 54 -56.61 14.26 25.33
N ASN A 55 -55.42 14.49 25.86
CA ASN A 55 -54.17 14.24 25.14
C ASN A 55 -54.00 12.75 24.83
N ALA A 56 -54.29 11.85 25.79
CA ALA A 56 -54.25 10.40 25.55
C ALA A 56 -55.24 9.98 24.44
N ILE A 57 -56.45 10.56 24.42
CA ILE A 57 -57.44 10.30 23.37
C ILE A 57 -56.96 10.83 22.01
N VAL A 58 -56.31 12.01 21.99
CA VAL A 58 -55.80 12.64 20.76
C VAL A 58 -54.58 11.92 20.19
N GLU A 59 -53.71 11.37 21.04
CA GLU A 59 -52.61 10.48 20.65
C GLU A 59 -53.13 9.24 19.91
N GLY A 60 -54.35 8.81 20.23
CA GLY A 60 -55.07 7.75 19.55
C GLY A 60 -54.75 6.37 20.09
N GLY A 61 -55.58 5.39 19.73
CA GLY A 61 -55.51 4.04 20.23
C GLY A 61 -56.89 3.49 20.57
N GLU A 62 -56.93 2.20 20.91
CA GLU A 62 -58.15 1.56 21.39
C GLU A 62 -58.42 1.97 22.83
N ILE A 63 -59.70 2.08 23.20
CA ILE A 63 -60.13 2.47 24.53
C ILE A 63 -60.84 1.28 25.15
N TYR A 64 -60.40 0.88 26.32
CA TYR A 64 -60.97 -0.23 27.08
C TYR A 64 -61.42 0.28 28.45
N VAL A 65 -62.58 -0.19 28.93
CA VAL A 65 -63.12 0.15 30.24
C VAL A 65 -63.39 -1.13 31.01
N LYS A 66 -62.94 -1.19 32.27
CA LYS A 66 -63.22 -2.33 33.14
C LYS A 66 -64.56 -2.12 33.84
N ASP A 67 -65.48 -3.05 33.64
CA ASP A 67 -66.83 -2.99 34.20
C ASP A 67 -66.90 -3.45 35.66
N PHE A 68 -68.10 -3.38 36.24
CA PHE A 68 -68.38 -3.76 37.64
C PHE A 68 -68.17 -5.25 37.93
N SER A 69 -68.11 -6.10 36.90
CA SER A 69 -67.84 -7.53 37.03
C SER A 69 -66.34 -7.85 36.97
N GLY A 70 -65.50 -6.83 36.75
CA GLY A 70 -64.05 -6.98 36.52
C GLY A 70 -63.70 -7.34 35.08
N SER A 71 -64.67 -7.30 34.16
CA SER A 71 -64.47 -7.64 32.75
C SER A 71 -64.10 -6.40 31.94
N TRP A 72 -63.19 -6.55 30.99
CA TRP A 72 -62.81 -5.47 30.08
C TRP A 72 -63.79 -5.33 28.93
N ILE A 73 -64.18 -4.10 28.59
CA ILE A 73 -65.09 -3.77 27.50
C ILE A 73 -64.37 -2.86 26.52
N ASP A 74 -64.37 -3.22 25.23
CA ASP A 74 -63.94 -2.32 24.16
C ASP A 74 -64.98 -1.21 23.98
N ASN A 75 -64.55 0.03 24.12
CA ASN A 75 -65.41 1.21 24.05
C ASN A 75 -66.06 1.40 22.67
N LYS A 76 -65.46 0.91 21.59
CA LYS A 76 -65.98 1.04 20.23
C LYS A 76 -67.04 -0.02 19.92
N THR A 77 -66.84 -1.24 20.38
CA THR A 77 -67.71 -2.38 20.05
C THR A 77 -68.72 -2.72 21.15
N GLY A 78 -68.46 -2.30 22.39
CA GLY A 78 -69.28 -2.62 23.57
C GLY A 78 -69.19 -4.08 24.00
N LEU A 79 -68.28 -4.87 23.41
CA LEU A 79 -68.10 -6.28 23.70
C LEU A 79 -67.06 -6.49 24.80
N THR A 80 -67.27 -7.53 25.61
CA THR A 80 -66.26 -8.01 26.55
C THR A 80 -65.05 -8.54 25.80
N VAL A 81 -63.86 -8.10 26.21
CA VAL A 81 -62.58 -8.52 25.64
C VAL A 81 -61.72 -9.21 26.68
N ASN A 82 -60.78 -10.04 26.22
CA ASN A 82 -59.83 -10.71 27.09
C ASN A 82 -58.81 -9.69 27.63
N GLU A 83 -58.53 -9.75 28.93
CA GLU A 83 -57.55 -8.86 29.61
C GLU A 83 -56.17 -8.81 28.93
N ARG A 84 -55.75 -9.90 28.27
CA ARG A 84 -54.47 -9.97 27.53
C ARG A 84 -54.41 -9.07 26.30
N ILE A 85 -55.55 -8.59 25.83
CA ILE A 85 -55.65 -7.70 24.66
C ILE A 85 -55.65 -6.23 25.13
N VAL A 86 -55.89 -5.98 26.42
CA VAL A 86 -55.94 -4.63 26.99
C VAL A 86 -54.54 -4.15 27.37
N PRO A 87 -54.03 -3.07 26.77
CA PRO A 87 -52.71 -2.55 27.11
C PRO A 87 -52.63 -2.03 28.55
N GLY A 88 -51.72 -2.58 29.37
CA GLY A 88 -51.37 -1.97 30.67
C GLY A 88 -52.15 -2.42 31.92
N GLU A 89 -52.81 -3.59 31.92
CA GLU A 89 -53.39 -4.17 33.15
C GLU A 89 -52.85 -5.54 33.57
N ASP A 90 -51.85 -6.09 32.89
CA ASP A 90 -50.96 -7.03 33.57
C ASP A 90 -50.05 -6.19 34.48
N GLY A 91 -50.00 -6.51 35.77
CA GLY A 91 -49.15 -5.87 36.78
C GLY A 91 -47.65 -6.02 36.54
N SER A 92 -47.21 -6.21 35.30
CA SER A 92 -45.88 -5.84 34.89
C SER A 92 -45.82 -4.31 34.95
N GLN A 93 -45.15 -3.77 35.98
CA GLN A 93 -44.18 -2.70 35.71
C GLN A 93 -43.56 -3.06 34.36
N VAL A 94 -43.79 -2.30 33.29
CA VAL A 94 -43.01 -2.53 32.06
C VAL A 94 -41.60 -2.27 32.52
N SER A 95 -40.89 -3.34 32.88
CA SER A 95 -39.55 -3.27 33.41
C SER A 95 -38.76 -2.74 32.24
N THR A 96 -38.57 -1.43 32.22
CA THR A 96 -37.80 -0.79 31.17
C THR A 96 -36.40 -1.34 31.34
N LEU A 97 -36.01 -2.19 30.39
CA LEU A 97 -34.70 -2.81 30.41
C LEU A 97 -33.69 -1.74 30.05
N VAL A 98 -32.70 -1.54 30.91
CA VAL A 98 -31.66 -0.53 30.71
C VAL A 98 -30.55 -1.15 29.88
N VAL A 99 -30.08 -0.46 28.86
CA VAL A 99 -28.84 -0.84 28.16
C VAL A 99 -27.67 -0.69 29.13
N GLU A 100 -27.02 -1.79 29.48
CA GLU A 100 -25.85 -1.79 30.36
C GLU A 100 -24.55 -1.73 29.57
N SER A 101 -24.47 -2.47 28.48
CA SER A 101 -23.29 -2.50 27.62
C SER A 101 -23.65 -2.85 26.19
N VAL A 102 -22.71 -2.56 25.29
CA VAL A 102 -22.79 -2.92 23.88
C VAL A 102 -21.52 -3.64 23.50
N THR A 103 -21.62 -4.55 22.55
CA THR A 103 -20.45 -5.26 22.05
C THR A 103 -19.51 -4.29 21.34
N ALA A 104 -18.22 -4.31 21.70
CA ALA A 104 -17.23 -3.46 21.06
C ALA A 104 -17.05 -3.86 19.59
N ILE A 105 -17.08 -2.89 18.68
CA ILE A 105 -16.82 -3.10 17.26
C ILE A 105 -15.37 -2.70 16.99
N ASN A 106 -14.54 -3.67 16.63
CA ASN A 106 -13.14 -3.45 16.29
C ASN A 106 -12.82 -4.17 14.99
N ASP A 107 -12.70 -3.39 13.91
CA ASP A 107 -12.42 -3.91 12.57
C ASP A 107 -11.06 -3.45 12.06
N THR A 108 -10.46 -4.26 11.19
CA THR A 108 -9.24 -3.92 10.44
C THR A 108 -9.46 -4.11 8.95
N LYS A 109 -9.09 -3.11 8.15
CA LYS A 109 -9.22 -3.09 6.68
C LYS A 109 -7.96 -2.55 6.01
N LYS A 110 -7.85 -2.78 4.70
CA LYS A 110 -6.79 -2.22 3.86
C LYS A 110 -7.25 -0.95 3.18
N VAL A 111 -6.29 -0.11 2.79
CA VAL A 111 -6.58 1.07 1.97
C VAL A 111 -7.28 0.64 0.67
N GLY A 112 -8.49 1.16 0.45
CA GLY A 112 -9.32 0.87 -0.72
C GLY A 112 -10.32 -0.28 -0.57
N ASP A 113 -10.34 -1.00 0.55
CA ASP A 113 -11.34 -2.05 0.80
C ASP A 113 -12.76 -1.47 0.90
N VAL A 114 -13.76 -2.16 0.37
CA VAL A 114 -15.16 -1.78 0.62
C VAL A 114 -15.51 -2.12 2.07
N TYR A 115 -15.92 -1.11 2.84
CA TYR A 115 -16.34 -1.29 4.22
C TYR A 115 -17.58 -0.44 4.54
N LYS A 116 -18.49 -1.01 5.33
CA LYS A 116 -19.67 -0.33 5.87
C LYS A 116 -19.76 -0.67 7.35
N LEU A 117 -20.00 0.36 8.16
CA LEU A 117 -20.30 0.17 9.58
C LEU A 117 -21.63 -0.59 9.72
N PRO A 118 -21.78 -1.40 10.78
CA PRO A 118 -23.01 -2.17 10.99
C PRO A 118 -24.18 -1.21 11.29
N THR A 119 -25.37 -1.56 10.83
CA THR A 119 -26.60 -0.79 11.09
C THR A 119 -27.31 -1.23 12.36
N THR A 120 -26.96 -2.39 12.90
CA THR A 120 -27.46 -2.95 14.16
C THR A 120 -26.32 -3.44 15.03
N ILE A 121 -26.53 -3.44 16.36
CA ILE A 121 -25.56 -3.92 17.35
C ILE A 121 -26.27 -4.70 18.45
N THR A 122 -25.57 -5.66 19.04
CA THR A 122 -26.06 -6.42 20.19
C THR A 122 -25.77 -5.66 21.48
N ALA A 123 -26.84 -5.24 22.16
CA ALA A 123 -26.80 -4.63 23.48
C ALA A 123 -27.16 -5.67 24.56
N THR A 124 -26.45 -5.63 25.69
CA THR A 124 -26.79 -6.38 26.89
C THR A 124 -27.65 -5.50 27.80
N LEU A 125 -28.78 -6.05 28.23
CA LEU A 125 -29.80 -5.37 29.02
C LEU A 125 -29.65 -5.68 30.51
N SER A 126 -30.31 -4.90 31.36
CA SER A 126 -30.25 -5.00 32.83
C SER A 126 -30.74 -6.31 33.44
N ASP A 127 -31.42 -7.15 32.67
CA ASP A 127 -31.83 -8.51 33.05
C ASP A 127 -30.84 -9.58 32.59
N GLY A 128 -29.72 -9.17 31.98
CA GLY A 128 -28.70 -10.05 31.40
C GLY A 128 -29.04 -10.60 30.01
N THR A 129 -30.22 -10.28 29.46
CA THR A 129 -30.58 -10.66 28.08
C THR A 129 -29.88 -9.77 27.07
N THR A 130 -29.86 -10.20 25.80
CA THR A 130 -29.32 -9.40 24.71
C THR A 130 -30.41 -9.01 23.71
N LYS A 131 -30.29 -7.82 23.11
CA LYS A 131 -31.19 -7.35 22.07
C LYS A 131 -30.43 -6.61 20.97
N GLU A 132 -30.85 -6.82 19.72
CA GLU A 132 -30.34 -6.04 18.60
C GLU A 132 -31.00 -4.65 18.59
N LEU A 133 -30.18 -3.62 18.61
CA LEU A 133 -30.60 -2.23 18.52
C LEU A 133 -30.04 -1.61 17.24
N SER A 134 -30.81 -0.74 16.60
CA SER A 134 -30.32 0.02 15.45
C SER A 134 -29.35 1.11 15.90
N VAL A 135 -28.28 1.30 15.13
CA VAL A 135 -27.26 2.33 15.38
C VAL A 135 -27.12 3.26 14.18
N THR A 136 -27.08 4.56 14.47
CA THR A 136 -26.73 5.60 13.49
C THR A 136 -25.36 6.17 13.85
N TRP A 137 -24.44 6.22 12.89
CA TRP A 137 -23.07 6.67 13.11
C TRP A 137 -22.88 8.16 12.80
N ASP A 138 -21.99 8.82 13.56
CA ASP A 138 -21.65 10.23 13.39
C ASP A 138 -20.98 10.53 12.05
N LYS A 139 -20.30 9.54 11.46
CA LYS A 139 -19.56 9.65 10.21
C LYS A 139 -19.70 8.38 9.36
N VAL A 140 -19.51 8.53 8.06
CA VAL A 140 -19.37 7.40 7.13
C VAL A 140 -17.94 6.89 7.16
N ALA A 141 -17.75 5.57 7.26
CA ALA A 141 -16.42 4.99 7.19
C ALA A 141 -15.85 5.07 5.76
N SER A 142 -14.61 5.54 5.65
CA SER A 142 -13.84 5.57 4.40
C SER A 142 -12.52 4.85 4.60
N THR A 143 -12.16 3.98 3.66
CA THR A 143 -10.89 3.25 3.63
C THR A 143 -9.85 3.91 2.74
N THR A 144 -10.04 5.16 2.31
CA THR A 144 -9.13 5.81 1.35
C THR A 144 -7.79 6.25 1.96
N VAL A 145 -7.72 6.39 3.29
CA VAL A 145 -6.53 6.87 4.00
C VAL A 145 -6.23 5.94 5.18
N ALA A 146 -4.97 5.51 5.32
CA ALA A 146 -4.54 4.69 6.45
C ALA A 146 -4.61 5.46 7.78
N GLY A 147 -4.90 4.76 8.87
CA GLY A 147 -5.03 5.34 10.20
C GLY A 147 -6.00 4.60 11.10
N ASN A 148 -6.09 5.05 12.36
CA ASN A 148 -7.05 4.55 13.33
C ASN A 148 -8.22 5.54 13.43
N TYR A 149 -9.42 5.04 13.16
CA TYR A 149 -10.64 5.84 13.14
C TYR A 149 -11.58 5.37 14.23
N ILE A 150 -12.17 6.32 14.95
CA ILE A 150 -13.18 6.06 15.97
C ILE A 150 -14.48 6.70 15.50
N PHE A 151 -15.54 5.90 15.47
CA PHE A 151 -16.90 6.31 15.14
C PHE A 151 -17.74 6.26 16.40
N LYS A 152 -18.63 7.23 16.56
CA LYS A 152 -19.58 7.28 17.67
C LYS A 152 -20.97 7.00 17.13
N GLY A 153 -21.64 6.02 17.72
CA GLY A 153 -22.98 5.59 17.33
C GLY A 153 -24.04 6.05 18.32
N THR A 154 -25.18 6.48 17.79
CA THR A 154 -26.41 6.75 18.56
C THR A 154 -27.37 5.58 18.37
N LEU A 155 -27.81 5.00 19.49
CA LEU A 155 -28.77 3.90 19.51
C LEU A 155 -30.20 4.41 19.31
N THR A 156 -30.97 3.71 18.50
CA THR A 156 -32.42 3.88 18.40
C THR A 156 -33.07 2.86 19.32
N MET A 157 -33.79 3.34 20.33
CA MET A 157 -34.47 2.48 21.30
C MET A 157 -35.73 1.85 20.71
N VAL A 158 -36.05 0.67 21.19
CA VAL A 158 -37.29 -0.05 20.90
C VAL A 158 -38.16 -0.07 22.16
N ASP A 159 -39.47 -0.31 21.99
CA ASP A 159 -40.41 -0.33 23.11
C ASP A 159 -39.93 -1.24 24.26
N GLY A 160 -39.97 -0.70 25.48
CA GLY A 160 -39.53 -1.39 26.69
C GLY A 160 -38.02 -1.34 26.98
N VAL A 161 -37.19 -0.67 26.15
CA VAL A 161 -35.74 -0.53 26.38
C VAL A 161 -35.34 0.94 26.48
N ILE A 162 -34.51 1.31 27.46
CA ILE A 162 -34.01 2.67 27.67
C ILE A 162 -32.48 2.71 27.80
N ASN A 163 -31.85 3.84 27.48
CA ASN A 163 -30.41 4.08 27.68
C ASN A 163 -30.18 5.20 28.71
N SER A 164 -30.74 5.04 29.92
CA SER A 164 -30.55 5.98 31.03
C SER A 164 -29.10 6.03 31.53
N SER A 165 -28.33 4.97 31.29
CA SER A 165 -26.90 4.88 31.63
C SER A 165 -25.99 5.63 30.66
N ASN A 166 -26.54 6.29 29.63
CA ASN A 166 -25.79 7.01 28.60
C ASN A 166 -24.68 6.15 27.95
N VAL A 167 -24.95 4.87 27.73
CA VAL A 167 -24.02 3.96 27.06
C VAL A 167 -23.75 4.49 25.66
N ILE A 168 -22.48 4.76 25.37
CA ILE A 168 -22.00 5.26 24.09
C ILE A 168 -21.55 4.05 23.26
N VAL A 169 -22.04 3.96 22.02
CA VAL A 169 -21.54 2.98 21.06
C VAL A 169 -20.31 3.57 20.39
N SER A 170 -19.20 2.82 20.39
CA SER A 170 -18.01 3.16 19.63
C SER A 170 -17.59 2.02 18.72
N ALA A 171 -17.25 2.35 17.48
CA ALA A 171 -16.57 1.44 16.57
C ALA A 171 -15.17 1.96 16.27
N THR A 172 -14.18 1.06 16.33
CA THR A 172 -12.81 1.34 15.93
C THR A 172 -12.55 0.66 14.59
N LEU A 173 -12.08 1.42 13.61
CA LEU A 173 -11.62 0.90 12.33
C LEU A 173 -10.13 1.23 12.16
N ASN A 174 -9.30 0.20 12.08
CA ASN A 174 -7.88 0.33 11.73
C ASN A 174 -7.69 0.11 10.22
N ILE A 175 -7.19 1.13 9.52
CA ILE A 175 -6.94 1.08 8.08
C ILE A 175 -5.43 1.01 7.85
N THR A 176 -5.00 -0.11 7.30
CA THR A 176 -3.59 -0.41 7.05
C THR A 176 -3.22 -0.13 5.59
N ASN A 177 -2.04 0.45 5.36
CA ASN A 177 -1.48 0.51 4.01
C ASN A 177 -1.24 -0.92 3.51
N SER A 178 -1.57 -1.20 2.25
CA SER A 178 -1.39 -2.51 1.59
C SER A 178 0.06 -3.02 1.49
N ASN A 179 1.01 -2.42 2.22
CA ASN A 179 2.42 -2.81 2.25
C ASN A 179 2.88 -3.37 3.60
N VAL A 180 2.00 -4.06 4.33
CA VAL A 180 2.46 -5.24 5.07
C VAL A 180 2.14 -6.44 4.18
N ILE A 181 2.93 -6.58 3.10
CA ILE A 181 3.36 -7.93 2.72
C ILE A 181 3.89 -8.50 4.02
N SER A 182 3.40 -9.66 4.47
CA SER A 182 4.04 -10.38 5.57
C SER A 182 5.55 -10.33 5.30
N ASP A 183 6.28 -9.61 6.14
CA ASP A 183 7.67 -9.29 5.86
C ASP A 183 8.42 -10.60 5.66
N THR A 184 8.74 -10.90 4.40
CA THR A 184 8.96 -12.28 3.98
C THR A 184 10.35 -12.66 4.41
N ASP A 185 10.47 -13.79 5.12
CA ASP A 185 11.77 -14.39 5.39
C ASP A 185 12.40 -14.84 4.07
N ILE A 186 13.49 -14.18 3.71
CA ILE A 186 14.28 -14.40 2.50
C ILE A 186 15.67 -14.97 2.83
N THR A 187 15.91 -15.39 4.08
CA THR A 187 17.20 -15.92 4.56
C THR A 187 17.73 -17.07 3.70
N SER A 188 16.83 -17.91 3.19
CA SER A 188 17.19 -19.05 2.33
C SER A 188 17.60 -18.67 0.90
N LYS A 189 17.36 -17.42 0.48
CA LYS A 189 17.71 -16.93 -0.86
C LYS A 189 19.18 -16.54 -0.96
N PHE A 190 19.79 -16.21 0.17
CA PHE A 190 21.23 -15.98 0.29
C PHE A 190 21.96 -17.32 0.41
N THR A 191 22.28 -17.94 -0.72
CA THR A 191 22.89 -19.28 -0.77
C THR A 191 24.41 -19.27 -0.58
N ASP A 192 25.05 -18.13 -0.77
CA ASP A 192 26.48 -17.94 -0.54
C ASP A 192 26.70 -17.46 0.89
N ASP A 193 27.42 -18.23 1.71
CA ASP A 193 27.63 -17.93 3.12
C ASP A 193 28.39 -16.61 3.34
N ASN A 194 29.31 -16.24 2.45
CA ASN A 194 30.06 -14.99 2.56
C ASN A 194 29.16 -13.79 2.22
N PHE A 195 28.37 -13.90 1.15
CA PHE A 195 27.39 -12.86 0.82
C PHE A 195 26.32 -12.74 1.90
N LYS A 196 25.84 -13.86 2.43
CA LYS A 196 24.89 -13.89 3.54
C LYS A 196 25.45 -13.21 4.79
N ARG A 197 26.70 -13.53 5.18
CA ARG A 197 27.40 -12.86 6.31
C ARG A 197 27.55 -11.37 6.09
N TYR A 198 27.90 -10.95 4.88
CA TYR A 198 27.94 -9.54 4.53
C TYR A 198 26.58 -8.86 4.75
N VAL A 199 25.50 -9.50 4.30
CA VAL A 199 24.14 -8.96 4.48
C VAL A 199 23.75 -8.88 5.96
N TYR A 200 24.06 -9.89 6.78
CA TYR A 200 23.85 -9.82 8.23
C TYR A 200 24.60 -8.66 8.89
N SER A 201 25.87 -8.46 8.50
CA SER A 201 26.66 -7.31 8.97
C SER A 201 26.04 -5.98 8.53
N LEU A 202 25.49 -5.93 7.32
CA LEU A 202 24.91 -4.73 6.74
C LEU A 202 23.60 -4.33 7.43
N ILE A 203 22.77 -5.30 7.79
CA ILE A 203 21.47 -5.07 8.44
C ILE A 203 21.56 -5.07 9.97
N GLY A 204 22.73 -5.37 10.54
CA GLY A 204 22.97 -5.34 12.00
C GLY A 204 22.27 -6.46 12.77
N LYS A 205 22.09 -7.64 12.15
CA LYS A 205 21.41 -8.81 12.76
C LYS A 205 22.38 -9.93 13.10
N SER A 206 22.01 -10.77 14.07
CA SER A 206 22.76 -11.97 14.41
C SER A 206 22.68 -13.00 13.28
N TYR A 207 23.82 -13.53 12.85
CA TYR A 207 23.89 -14.58 11.82
C TYR A 207 23.15 -15.86 12.23
N TRP A 208 23.11 -16.17 13.53
CA TRP A 208 22.61 -17.46 14.04
C TRP A 208 21.15 -17.41 14.50
N ASP A 209 20.67 -16.23 14.90
CA ASP A 209 19.42 -16.12 15.66
C ASP A 209 18.32 -15.38 14.88
N ASP A 210 18.68 -14.54 13.90
CA ASP A 210 17.74 -13.65 13.23
C ASP A 210 17.51 -14.03 11.75
N PRO A 211 16.26 -13.97 11.25
CA PRO A 211 16.00 -14.05 9.82
C PRO A 211 16.31 -12.73 9.12
N ILE A 212 16.76 -12.83 7.86
CA ILE A 212 16.80 -11.73 6.89
C ILE A 212 15.40 -11.62 6.28
N LEU A 213 14.72 -10.52 6.57
CA LEU A 213 13.41 -10.20 6.04
C LEU A 213 13.53 -9.26 4.84
N TYR A 214 12.55 -9.28 3.94
CA TYR A 214 12.53 -8.39 2.77
C TYR A 214 12.64 -6.91 3.15
N SER A 215 11.99 -6.48 4.24
CA SER A 215 12.02 -5.10 4.69
C SER A 215 13.40 -4.64 5.18
N ASP A 216 14.24 -5.57 5.63
CA ASP A 216 15.61 -5.27 6.07
C ASP A 216 16.48 -4.80 4.90
N VAL A 217 16.24 -5.35 3.69
CA VAL A 217 17.14 -5.16 2.53
C VAL A 217 16.58 -4.26 1.45
N LYS A 218 15.25 -4.15 1.31
CA LYS A 218 14.62 -3.48 0.15
C LYS A 218 15.05 -2.02 -0.06
N ASN A 219 15.36 -1.32 1.03
CA ASN A 219 15.72 0.11 1.04
C ASN A 219 17.23 0.35 0.96
N ILE A 220 18.05 -0.71 0.95
CA ILE A 220 19.50 -0.59 0.88
C ILE A 220 19.91 -0.15 -0.52
N LYS A 221 20.66 0.94 -0.59
CA LYS A 221 21.05 1.60 -1.83
C LYS A 221 22.46 1.28 -2.31
N LYS A 222 23.30 0.76 -1.43
CA LYS A 222 24.71 0.52 -1.69
C LYS A 222 25.12 -0.85 -1.15
N ILE A 223 25.69 -1.66 -2.02
CA ILE A 223 26.43 -2.88 -1.67
C ILE A 223 27.84 -2.71 -2.22
N ASP A 224 28.81 -2.94 -1.34
CA ASP A 224 30.23 -2.78 -1.60
C ASP A 224 30.97 -3.97 -1.00
N LEU A 225 31.30 -4.93 -1.86
CA LEU A 225 31.94 -6.19 -1.49
C LEU A 225 33.47 -6.09 -1.61
N CYS A 226 34.07 -4.89 -1.64
CA CYS A 226 35.49 -4.73 -1.89
C CYS A 226 36.42 -5.34 -0.80
N SER A 227 35.88 -5.85 0.30
CA SER A 227 36.68 -6.46 1.38
C SER A 227 37.19 -7.86 1.02
N ASP A 228 38.33 -8.22 1.62
CA ASP A 228 39.03 -9.50 1.48
C ASP A 228 38.27 -10.71 2.06
N LEU A 229 37.01 -10.54 2.47
CA LEU A 229 36.19 -11.58 3.11
C LEU A 229 35.57 -12.58 2.12
N PHE A 230 35.79 -12.41 0.82
CA PHE A 230 35.28 -13.29 -0.22
C PHE A 230 36.42 -14.08 -0.86
N ASP A 231 36.87 -15.11 -0.15
CA ASP A 231 38.02 -15.95 -0.54
C ASP A 231 37.59 -17.29 -1.19
N SER A 232 36.35 -17.39 -1.68
CA SER A 232 35.85 -18.62 -2.31
C SER A 232 36.04 -18.61 -3.82
N ASN A 233 36.45 -19.77 -4.35
CA ASN A 233 36.70 -19.98 -5.78
C ASN A 233 35.46 -19.82 -6.68
N GLU A 234 34.25 -19.73 -6.11
CA GLU A 234 32.99 -19.48 -6.83
C GLU A 234 32.00 -18.75 -5.91
N SER A 235 31.92 -17.41 -5.99
CA SER A 235 30.92 -16.65 -5.23
C SER A 235 29.60 -16.49 -5.99
N SER A 236 28.50 -16.48 -5.25
CA SER A 236 27.15 -16.21 -5.77
C SER A 236 26.53 -15.01 -5.05
N LEU A 237 25.80 -14.18 -5.80
CA LEU A 237 25.01 -13.07 -5.26
C LEU A 237 23.51 -13.38 -5.22
N ASN A 238 23.13 -14.67 -5.16
CA ASN A 238 21.72 -15.03 -4.94
C ASN A 238 21.16 -14.28 -3.71
N GLY A 239 19.96 -13.71 -3.84
CA GLY A 239 19.37 -12.80 -2.87
C GLY A 239 19.55 -11.31 -3.23
N ILE A 240 20.44 -10.97 -4.17
CA ILE A 240 20.61 -9.57 -4.64
C ILE A 240 19.32 -9.00 -5.24
N GLU A 241 18.43 -9.85 -5.76
CA GLU A 241 17.18 -9.46 -6.37
C GLU A 241 16.19 -8.77 -5.39
N TYR A 242 16.41 -8.93 -4.07
CA TYR A 242 15.59 -8.31 -3.03
C TYR A 242 16.03 -6.88 -2.67
N PHE A 243 17.20 -6.43 -3.15
CA PHE A 243 17.69 -5.06 -2.97
C PHE A 243 17.10 -4.16 -4.06
N THR A 244 15.79 -3.93 -4.01
CA THR A 244 15.04 -3.28 -5.08
C THR A 244 15.40 -1.80 -5.27
N GLU A 245 15.86 -1.12 -4.21
CA GLU A 245 16.35 0.26 -4.25
C GLU A 245 17.88 0.37 -4.43
N LEU A 246 18.56 -0.72 -4.80
CA LEU A 246 20.01 -0.73 -5.00
C LEU A 246 20.41 0.20 -6.15
N THR A 247 21.26 1.19 -5.84
CA THR A 247 21.79 2.17 -6.80
C THR A 247 23.27 1.94 -7.11
N TYR A 248 24.01 1.35 -6.18
CA TYR A 248 25.43 1.05 -6.29
C TYR A 248 25.67 -0.41 -5.93
N LEU A 249 26.32 -1.15 -6.84
CA LEU A 249 26.83 -2.49 -6.59
C LEU A 249 28.29 -2.56 -7.00
N ASP A 250 29.17 -2.86 -6.05
CA ASP A 250 30.54 -3.25 -6.31
C ASP A 250 30.77 -4.69 -5.83
N CYS A 251 30.95 -5.58 -6.80
CA CYS A 251 31.28 -6.99 -6.60
C CYS A 251 32.59 -7.36 -7.31
N THR A 252 33.53 -6.41 -7.36
CA THR A 252 34.85 -6.59 -7.97
C THR A 252 35.64 -7.70 -7.28
N LYS A 253 36.35 -8.52 -8.07
CA LYS A 253 37.19 -9.65 -7.61
C LYS A 253 36.42 -10.66 -6.76
N LYS A 254 35.27 -11.13 -7.26
CA LYS A 254 34.43 -12.12 -6.56
C LYS A 254 34.25 -13.44 -7.30
N SER A 255 35.03 -13.68 -8.36
CA SER A 255 34.95 -14.93 -9.14
C SER A 255 33.54 -15.33 -9.57
N ILE A 256 32.61 -14.37 -9.68
CA ILE A 256 31.19 -14.62 -9.94
C ILE A 256 31.03 -15.14 -11.37
N LYS A 257 30.28 -16.22 -11.55
CA LYS A 257 29.99 -16.82 -12.87
C LYS A 257 28.73 -16.28 -13.53
N THR A 258 27.72 -15.95 -12.72
CA THR A 258 26.42 -15.46 -13.16
C THR A 258 25.97 -14.29 -12.28
N LEU A 259 25.41 -13.26 -12.89
CA LEU A 259 24.95 -12.07 -12.21
C LEU A 259 23.59 -11.64 -12.78
N ASP A 260 22.50 -11.94 -12.07
CA ASP A 260 21.15 -11.49 -12.42
C ASP A 260 20.82 -10.21 -11.65
N LEU A 261 20.69 -9.11 -12.39
CA LEU A 261 20.33 -7.79 -11.86
C LEU A 261 18.97 -7.29 -12.38
N SER A 262 18.14 -8.21 -12.89
CA SER A 262 16.86 -7.88 -13.53
C SER A 262 15.86 -7.20 -12.61
N LYS A 263 16.00 -7.38 -11.28
CA LYS A 263 15.19 -6.72 -10.24
C LYS A 263 15.80 -5.43 -9.70
N ASN A 264 17.10 -5.23 -9.85
CA ASN A 264 17.82 -4.04 -9.38
C ASN A 264 17.69 -2.88 -10.38
N THR A 265 16.44 -2.51 -10.72
CA THR A 265 16.14 -1.52 -11.78
C THR A 265 16.53 -0.08 -11.41
N ALA A 266 16.83 0.18 -10.14
CA ALA A 266 17.34 1.45 -9.64
C ALA A 266 18.84 1.66 -9.86
N LEU A 267 19.58 0.63 -10.31
CA LEU A 267 21.03 0.64 -10.38
C LEU A 267 21.57 1.74 -11.32
N THR A 268 22.47 2.57 -10.80
CA THR A 268 23.16 3.63 -11.52
C THR A 268 24.65 3.31 -11.69
N MET A 269 25.25 2.59 -10.76
CA MET A 269 26.65 2.18 -10.81
C MET A 269 26.80 0.67 -10.58
N LEU A 270 27.49 0.01 -11.50
CA LEU A 270 27.86 -1.40 -11.41
C LEU A 270 29.36 -1.56 -11.61
N ARG A 271 30.03 -2.17 -10.63
CA ARG A 271 31.39 -2.69 -10.78
C ARG A 271 31.38 -4.19 -10.53
N CYS A 272 31.66 -4.97 -11.56
CA CYS A 272 31.74 -6.42 -11.51
C CYS A 272 33.04 -6.94 -12.12
N SER A 273 34.09 -6.12 -12.09
CA SER A 273 35.37 -6.46 -12.72
C SER A 273 36.09 -7.61 -12.01
N TYR A 274 37.01 -8.25 -12.73
CA TYR A 274 37.74 -9.43 -12.25
C TYR A 274 36.80 -10.55 -11.77
N SER A 275 35.76 -10.81 -12.56
CA SER A 275 34.81 -11.91 -12.34
C SER A 275 34.88 -12.92 -13.50
N ASN A 276 34.17 -14.03 -13.40
CA ASN A 276 34.15 -15.06 -14.45
C ASN A 276 32.86 -15.00 -15.28
N LEU A 277 32.33 -13.80 -15.53
CA LEU A 277 31.06 -13.58 -16.22
C LEU A 277 31.20 -13.79 -17.74
N THR A 278 30.67 -14.90 -18.24
CA THR A 278 30.64 -15.15 -19.69
C THR A 278 29.52 -14.39 -20.40
N THR A 279 28.50 -13.96 -19.66
CA THR A 279 27.39 -13.13 -20.11
C THR A 279 27.04 -12.09 -19.04
N LEU A 280 26.46 -10.96 -19.48
CA LEU A 280 25.98 -9.91 -18.60
C LEU A 280 24.77 -9.23 -19.26
N ASP A 281 23.57 -9.42 -18.71
CA ASP A 281 22.34 -8.78 -19.18
C ASP A 281 22.04 -7.56 -18.29
N LEU A 282 22.06 -6.37 -18.90
CA LEU A 282 21.77 -5.09 -18.25
C LEU A 282 20.54 -4.41 -18.85
N SER A 283 19.70 -5.14 -19.59
CA SER A 283 18.55 -4.61 -20.32
C SER A 283 17.48 -3.98 -19.41
N LYS A 284 17.47 -4.33 -18.12
CA LYS A 284 16.56 -3.77 -17.10
C LYS A 284 17.18 -2.62 -16.31
N ASN A 285 18.51 -2.48 -16.32
CA ASN A 285 19.24 -1.46 -15.56
C ASN A 285 19.37 -0.17 -16.38
N ILE A 286 18.24 0.36 -16.86
CA ILE A 286 18.19 1.48 -17.82
C ILE A 286 18.73 2.81 -17.25
N LYS A 287 18.87 2.90 -15.93
CA LYS A 287 19.40 4.06 -15.20
C LYS A 287 20.93 4.05 -15.06
N LEU A 288 21.61 3.00 -15.54
CA LEU A 288 23.05 2.84 -15.39
C LEU A 288 23.81 3.98 -16.07
N THR A 289 24.66 4.66 -15.30
CA THR A 289 25.55 5.75 -15.72
C THR A 289 27.02 5.30 -15.76
N ASP A 290 27.38 4.33 -14.91
CA ASP A 290 28.74 3.88 -14.70
C ASP A 290 28.79 2.35 -14.70
N LEU A 291 29.56 1.77 -15.62
CA LEU A 291 29.75 0.33 -15.74
C LEU A 291 31.23 -0.04 -15.81
N ASP A 292 31.71 -0.80 -14.83
CA ASP A 292 32.96 -1.55 -14.91
C ASP A 292 32.63 -3.05 -15.01
N CYS A 293 32.83 -3.61 -16.19
CA CYS A 293 32.79 -5.05 -16.44
C CYS A 293 34.11 -5.55 -17.01
N SER A 294 35.23 -4.90 -16.67
CA SER A 294 36.56 -5.29 -17.11
C SER A 294 36.99 -6.64 -16.55
N TYR A 295 37.87 -7.37 -17.26
CA TYR A 295 38.37 -8.67 -16.80
C TYR A 295 37.26 -9.70 -16.48
N THR A 296 36.20 -9.79 -17.31
CA THR A 296 35.07 -10.70 -17.06
C THR A 296 34.96 -11.88 -18.03
N LYS A 297 35.71 -11.88 -19.14
CA LYS A 297 35.67 -12.88 -20.23
C LYS A 297 34.43 -12.78 -21.13
N LEU A 298 33.77 -11.63 -21.17
CA LEU A 298 32.61 -11.39 -22.03
C LEU A 298 32.99 -11.51 -23.51
N LYS A 299 32.16 -12.22 -24.28
CA LYS A 299 32.27 -12.29 -25.75
C LYS A 299 31.38 -11.27 -26.46
N THR A 300 30.31 -10.87 -25.79
CA THR A 300 29.31 -9.90 -26.28
C THR A 300 28.89 -9.01 -25.12
N LEU A 301 28.54 -7.76 -25.42
CA LEU A 301 28.01 -6.80 -24.46
C LEU A 301 26.98 -5.93 -25.16
N ASP A 302 25.70 -6.06 -24.80
CA ASP A 302 24.61 -5.23 -25.31
C ASP A 302 24.29 -4.12 -24.31
N LEU A 303 24.52 -2.88 -24.71
CA LEU A 303 24.25 -1.68 -23.92
C LEU A 303 23.19 -0.78 -24.55
N SER A 304 22.40 -1.32 -25.49
CA SER A 304 21.40 -0.57 -26.26
C SER A 304 20.30 0.05 -25.40
N LYS A 305 20.06 -0.49 -24.20
CA LYS A 305 19.07 0.03 -23.23
C LYS A 305 19.68 1.00 -22.22
N ASN A 306 20.99 0.98 -22.01
CA ASN A 306 21.70 1.79 -21.01
C ASN A 306 22.05 3.18 -21.57
N THR A 307 21.03 3.89 -22.07
CA THR A 307 21.19 5.19 -22.76
C THR A 307 21.68 6.32 -21.86
N ALA A 308 21.67 6.12 -20.54
CA ALA A 308 22.20 7.04 -19.54
C ALA A 308 23.72 6.93 -19.34
N LEU A 309 24.38 5.89 -19.88
CA LEU A 309 25.78 5.58 -19.63
C LEU A 309 26.72 6.72 -20.02
N SER A 310 27.56 7.14 -19.07
CA SER A 310 28.58 8.20 -19.21
C SER A 310 30.01 7.68 -19.04
N TRP A 311 30.19 6.57 -18.33
CA TRP A 311 31.48 5.91 -18.11
C TRP A 311 31.35 4.41 -18.36
N LEU A 312 32.23 3.86 -19.21
CA LEU A 312 32.28 2.44 -19.52
C LEU A 312 33.73 1.94 -19.47
N ASP A 313 33.98 0.96 -18.62
CA ASP A 313 35.14 0.08 -18.71
C ASP A 313 34.69 -1.35 -19.04
N CYS A 314 34.99 -1.77 -20.26
CA CYS A 314 34.81 -3.14 -20.71
C CYS A 314 36.14 -3.76 -21.19
N SER A 315 37.26 -3.26 -20.67
CA SER A 315 38.59 -3.73 -21.03
C SER A 315 38.85 -5.18 -20.62
N GLN A 316 39.85 -5.82 -21.23
CA GLN A 316 40.29 -7.18 -20.88
C GLN A 316 39.16 -8.20 -20.99
N ASN A 317 38.45 -8.15 -22.12
CA ASN A 317 37.38 -9.09 -22.47
C ASN A 317 37.70 -9.77 -23.80
N GLN A 318 36.73 -10.47 -24.38
CA GLN A 318 36.86 -11.16 -25.65
C GLN A 318 35.88 -10.60 -26.69
N LEU A 319 35.54 -9.31 -26.57
CA LEU A 319 34.57 -8.65 -27.43
C LEU A 319 35.12 -8.57 -28.85
N THR A 320 34.33 -9.04 -29.83
CA THR A 320 34.64 -8.91 -31.27
C THR A 320 33.94 -7.72 -31.91
N THR A 321 32.87 -7.25 -31.27
CA THR A 321 32.08 -6.08 -31.66
C THR A 321 31.64 -5.32 -30.41
N LEU A 322 31.43 -4.01 -30.55
CA LEU A 322 30.94 -3.14 -29.48
C LEU A 322 30.11 -2.01 -30.13
N ASP A 323 28.78 -2.10 -30.02
CA ASP A 323 27.86 -1.06 -30.51
C ASP A 323 27.53 -0.08 -29.37
N LEU A 324 27.96 1.17 -29.53
CA LEU A 324 27.72 2.26 -28.58
C LEU A 324 26.84 3.36 -29.18
N SER A 325 26.15 3.09 -30.29
CA SER A 325 25.35 4.07 -31.03
C SER A 325 24.20 4.68 -30.22
N LYS A 326 23.75 3.99 -29.16
CA LYS A 326 22.70 4.45 -28.23
C LYS A 326 23.25 5.16 -26.99
N ASN A 327 24.53 5.00 -26.67
CA ASN A 327 25.16 5.53 -25.47
C ASN A 327 25.73 6.94 -25.74
N ILE A 328 24.88 7.84 -26.24
CA ILE A 328 25.28 9.19 -26.71
C ILE A 328 25.81 10.11 -25.59
N LYS A 329 25.62 9.72 -24.32
CA LYS A 329 26.13 10.44 -23.14
C LYS A 329 27.55 10.00 -22.75
N LEU A 330 28.09 8.97 -23.39
CA LEU A 330 29.39 8.40 -23.04
C LEU A 330 30.50 9.46 -23.18
N SER A 331 31.30 9.57 -22.11
CA SER A 331 32.35 10.56 -21.95
C SER A 331 33.72 9.93 -21.69
N LEU A 332 33.74 8.74 -21.08
CA LEU A 332 34.94 7.89 -20.98
C LEU A 332 34.63 6.51 -21.51
N LEU A 333 35.54 5.99 -22.32
CA LEU A 333 35.48 4.61 -22.82
C LEU A 333 36.84 3.94 -22.66
N ASN A 334 36.87 2.86 -21.89
CA ASN A 334 37.95 1.89 -21.88
C ASN A 334 37.48 0.57 -22.52
N CYS A 335 37.98 0.25 -23.70
CA CYS A 335 37.79 -1.05 -24.36
C CYS A 335 39.13 -1.72 -24.69
N TYR A 336 40.19 -1.35 -23.97
CA TYR A 336 41.52 -1.95 -24.02
C TYR A 336 41.48 -3.49 -24.00
N ASP A 337 42.38 -4.13 -24.74
CA ASP A 337 42.61 -5.58 -24.71
C ASP A 337 41.32 -6.39 -24.96
N ASN A 338 40.85 -6.27 -26.19
CA ASN A 338 39.71 -6.99 -26.74
C ASN A 338 40.07 -7.51 -28.15
N LYS A 339 39.08 -7.97 -28.92
CA LYS A 339 39.25 -8.51 -30.28
C LYS A 339 38.48 -7.67 -31.30
N LEU A 340 38.32 -6.37 -31.04
CA LEU A 340 37.52 -5.48 -31.87
C LEU A 340 38.21 -5.26 -33.21
N LYS A 341 37.48 -5.51 -34.30
CA LYS A 341 37.96 -5.25 -35.68
C LYS A 341 37.57 -3.87 -36.21
N ALA A 342 36.54 -3.29 -35.62
CA ALA A 342 36.00 -1.98 -35.95
C ALA A 342 35.42 -1.34 -34.67
N LEU A 343 35.45 -0.02 -34.62
CA LEU A 343 34.90 0.76 -33.52
C LEU A 343 34.31 2.07 -34.09
N ASP A 344 32.99 2.14 -34.18
CA ASP A 344 32.27 3.35 -34.62
C ASP A 344 31.86 4.17 -33.38
N LEU A 345 32.44 5.37 -33.26
CA LEU A 345 32.17 6.31 -32.18
C LEU A 345 31.53 7.61 -32.69
N SER A 346 30.98 7.60 -33.91
CA SER A 346 30.43 8.79 -34.57
C SER A 346 29.25 9.42 -33.83
N LYS A 347 28.58 8.67 -32.94
CA LYS A 347 27.48 9.13 -32.09
C LYS A 347 27.94 9.57 -30.70
N ASN A 348 29.12 9.17 -30.25
CA ASN A 348 29.65 9.41 -28.91
C ASN A 348 30.47 10.71 -28.88
N ILE A 349 29.85 11.81 -29.34
CA ILE A 349 30.52 13.11 -29.54
C ILE A 349 31.01 13.78 -28.24
N LYS A 350 30.56 13.28 -27.08
CA LYS A 350 30.95 13.74 -25.75
C LYS A 350 32.17 13.01 -25.17
N LEU A 351 32.72 12.02 -25.88
CA LEU A 351 33.93 11.31 -25.45
C LEU A 351 35.09 12.31 -25.29
N TYR A 352 35.64 12.36 -24.08
CA TYR A 352 36.84 13.13 -23.76
C TYR A 352 38.06 12.21 -23.60
N TRP A 353 37.85 10.97 -23.17
CA TRP A 353 38.89 9.96 -22.98
C TRP A 353 38.54 8.64 -23.65
N LEU A 354 39.46 8.11 -24.46
CA LEU A 354 39.32 6.85 -25.18
C LEU A 354 40.58 6.01 -25.04
N ALA A 355 40.45 4.82 -24.46
CA ALA A 355 41.43 3.75 -24.57
C ALA A 355 40.83 2.59 -25.37
N CYS A 356 41.34 2.36 -26.58
CA CYS A 356 40.98 1.26 -27.47
C CYS A 356 42.21 0.46 -27.94
N ASN A 357 43.32 0.61 -27.23
CA ASN A 357 44.57 -0.08 -27.48
C ASN A 357 44.45 -1.61 -27.30
N MET A 358 45.40 -2.35 -27.87
CA MET A 358 45.42 -3.83 -27.89
C MET A 358 44.12 -4.43 -28.44
N ASN A 359 43.81 -4.10 -29.69
CA ASN A 359 42.65 -4.61 -30.42
C ASN A 359 43.08 -4.94 -31.88
N ASN A 360 42.14 -5.28 -32.76
CA ASN A 360 42.40 -5.57 -34.18
C ASN A 360 41.81 -4.50 -35.10
N ILE A 361 41.73 -3.24 -34.66
CA ILE A 361 41.07 -2.16 -35.40
C ILE A 361 41.94 -1.74 -36.58
N LYS A 362 41.38 -1.73 -37.79
CA LYS A 362 42.09 -1.32 -39.02
C LYS A 362 41.92 0.14 -39.39
N THR A 363 40.77 0.71 -39.06
CA THR A 363 40.43 2.10 -39.37
C THR A 363 39.73 2.71 -38.18
N LEU A 364 40.19 3.87 -37.74
CA LEU A 364 39.58 4.61 -36.64
C LEU A 364 39.26 6.04 -37.09
N ASP A 365 37.97 6.37 -37.13
CA ASP A 365 37.47 7.68 -37.51
C ASP A 365 36.87 8.39 -36.28
N LEU A 366 37.59 9.41 -35.83
CA LEU A 366 37.26 10.23 -34.65
C LEU A 366 36.93 11.67 -35.04
N ARG A 367 36.60 11.95 -36.31
CA ARG A 367 36.27 13.31 -36.78
C ARG A 367 35.11 13.96 -36.02
N LYS A 368 34.19 13.16 -35.48
CA LYS A 368 33.02 13.64 -34.73
C LYS A 368 33.28 13.77 -33.22
N ASN A 369 34.36 13.21 -32.71
CA ASN A 369 34.70 13.19 -31.29
C ASN A 369 35.52 14.43 -30.93
N THR A 370 34.99 15.62 -31.21
CA THR A 370 35.69 16.92 -31.06
C THR A 370 36.04 17.28 -29.62
N ALA A 371 35.40 16.62 -28.65
CA ALA A 371 35.67 16.77 -27.21
C ALA A 371 36.85 15.90 -26.73
N LEU A 372 37.39 15.02 -27.58
CA LEU A 372 38.45 14.08 -27.22
C LEU A 372 39.76 14.81 -26.94
N THR A 373 40.31 14.59 -25.75
CA THR A 373 41.61 15.16 -25.31
C THR A 373 42.64 14.07 -25.07
N MET A 374 42.20 12.85 -24.79
CA MET A 374 43.07 11.71 -24.46
C MET A 374 42.68 10.49 -25.31
N LEU A 375 43.66 9.95 -26.03
CA LEU A 375 43.51 8.80 -26.93
C LEU A 375 44.68 7.82 -26.74
N ASP A 376 44.36 6.57 -26.39
CA ASP A 376 45.27 5.45 -26.56
C ASP A 376 44.68 4.45 -27.54
N CYS A 377 45.34 4.28 -28.69
CA CYS A 377 44.97 3.31 -29.72
C CYS A 377 46.14 2.40 -30.13
N ALA A 378 47.19 2.30 -29.30
CA ALA A 378 48.37 1.49 -29.58
C ALA A 378 48.02 -0.01 -29.70
N GLY A 379 48.87 -0.80 -30.36
CA GLY A 379 48.63 -2.25 -30.48
C GLY A 379 47.37 -2.62 -31.26
N ASN A 380 46.98 -1.79 -32.23
CA ASN A 380 45.95 -2.09 -33.23
C ASN A 380 46.58 -2.36 -34.61
N GLU A 381 45.76 -2.75 -35.59
CA GLU A 381 46.15 -2.96 -36.99
C GLU A 381 45.87 -1.72 -37.86
N LEU A 382 46.04 -0.51 -37.30
CA LEU A 382 45.60 0.73 -37.93
C LEU A 382 46.35 1.02 -39.24
N THR A 383 45.58 1.12 -40.32
CA THR A 383 46.02 1.62 -41.64
C THR A 383 45.56 3.06 -41.88
N SER A 384 44.57 3.52 -41.13
CA SER A 384 44.03 4.88 -41.20
C SER A 384 43.54 5.35 -39.84
N LEU A 385 43.98 6.54 -39.42
CA LEU A 385 43.49 7.25 -38.24
C LEU A 385 43.08 8.66 -38.66
N ILE A 386 41.81 9.02 -38.42
CA ILE A 386 41.30 10.36 -38.67
C ILE A 386 40.88 10.96 -37.34
N ALA A 387 41.51 12.04 -36.91
CA ALA A 387 41.28 12.64 -35.60
C ALA A 387 41.20 14.17 -35.65
N THR A 388 40.56 14.77 -34.66
CA THR A 388 40.48 16.23 -34.51
C THR A 388 41.75 16.81 -33.88
N LYS A 389 42.07 18.07 -34.18
CA LYS A 389 43.30 18.78 -33.78
C LYS A 389 43.57 18.88 -32.26
N ASN A 390 42.59 18.58 -31.42
CA ASN A 390 42.66 18.79 -29.96
C ASN A 390 43.29 17.65 -29.15
N ILE A 391 43.84 16.61 -29.80
CA ILE A 391 44.52 15.52 -29.09
C ILE A 391 45.94 15.98 -28.76
N ASP A 392 46.17 16.29 -27.49
CA ASP A 392 47.47 16.72 -26.97
C ASP A 392 48.48 15.58 -27.07
N SER A 393 49.44 15.70 -27.98
CA SER A 393 50.50 14.72 -28.20
C SER A 393 51.55 14.66 -27.08
N SER A 394 51.46 15.53 -26.06
CA SER A 394 52.45 15.62 -24.98
C SER A 394 52.18 14.69 -23.79
N ASN A 395 50.96 14.16 -23.66
CA ASN A 395 50.57 13.23 -22.59
C ASN A 395 50.35 11.81 -23.14
N TYR A 396 51.46 11.11 -23.37
CA TYR A 396 51.62 9.65 -23.55
C TYR A 396 51.14 8.98 -24.87
N SER A 397 51.99 8.03 -25.30
CA SER A 397 51.75 6.90 -26.22
C SER A 397 51.26 7.11 -27.66
N ILE A 398 51.51 8.27 -28.30
CA ILE A 398 51.68 8.24 -29.77
C ILE A 398 53.03 7.55 -30.15
N GLN A 399 53.87 7.24 -29.14
CA GLN A 399 55.22 6.68 -29.31
C GLN A 399 55.30 5.19 -29.71
N TYR A 400 54.20 4.45 -29.79
CA TYR A 400 54.23 3.02 -30.19
C TYR A 400 53.19 2.68 -31.25
N ILE A 401 53.23 3.40 -32.37
CA ILE A 401 52.88 2.79 -33.66
C ILE A 401 54.12 1.99 -34.13
N ASN A 402 54.56 1.01 -33.34
CA ASN A 402 55.61 0.08 -33.76
C ASN A 402 54.95 -1.07 -34.53
N SER A 403 54.79 -0.89 -35.84
CA SER A 403 54.59 -2.03 -36.72
C SER A 403 55.91 -2.80 -36.80
N THR A 404 55.97 -3.99 -36.19
CA THR A 404 57.09 -4.95 -36.30
C THR A 404 57.17 -5.64 -37.67
N HIS A 405 56.61 -5.06 -38.72
CA HIS A 405 56.84 -5.49 -40.10
C HIS A 405 57.74 -4.49 -40.82
N THR A 406 59.02 -4.85 -40.87
CA THR A 406 60.04 -4.23 -41.71
C THR A 406 59.60 -4.16 -43.17
N THR A 407 59.95 -3.04 -43.81
CA THR A 407 59.95 -2.78 -45.26
C THR A 407 58.61 -2.77 -46.00
N ALA A 408 57.85 -1.66 -45.87
CA ALA A 408 57.24 -0.97 -47.00
C ALA A 408 56.69 0.40 -46.55
N ILE A 409 57.22 1.46 -47.16
CA ILE A 409 56.67 2.82 -47.16
C ILE A 409 55.20 2.76 -47.56
N TYR A 410 54.26 3.34 -46.81
CA TYR A 410 53.10 4.11 -47.32
C TYR A 410 52.38 4.83 -46.16
N ASN A 411 52.51 6.17 -46.14
CA ASN A 411 51.50 7.14 -45.72
C ASN A 411 50.75 6.92 -44.39
N PHE A 412 51.37 7.27 -43.26
CA PHE A 412 50.57 7.79 -42.14
C PHE A 412 50.07 9.19 -42.51
N VAL A 413 48.93 9.29 -43.18
CA VAL A 413 48.19 10.56 -43.23
C VAL A 413 47.42 10.65 -41.92
N ILE A 414 48.05 11.21 -40.88
CA ILE A 414 47.27 11.86 -39.83
C ILE A 414 46.60 13.06 -40.52
N THR A 415 45.41 12.84 -41.07
CA THR A 415 44.62 13.93 -41.61
C THR A 415 44.04 14.68 -40.43
N ILE A 416 44.82 15.62 -39.89
CA ILE A 416 44.32 16.63 -38.95
C ILE A 416 43.44 17.56 -39.77
N ILE A 417 42.13 17.32 -39.74
CA ILE A 417 41.17 18.22 -40.38
C ILE A 417 41.14 19.51 -39.54
N LYS A 418 41.37 20.65 -40.21
CA LYS A 418 41.39 21.99 -39.61
C LYS A 418 40.05 22.38 -39.01
#